data_AF-A0A0F9PSY2-F1
#
_entry.id   AF-A0A0F9PSY2-F1
#
_cell.length_a   1.000
_cell.length_b   1.000
_cell.length_c   1.000
_cell.angle_alpha   90.00
_cell.angle_beta   90.00
_cell.angle_gamma   90.00
#
_symmetry.space_group_name_H-M   'P 1'
#
loop_
_entity.id
_entity.type
_entity.pdbx_description
1 polymer ?
#
loop_
_entity_poly.entity_id
_entity_poly.type
_entity_poly.pdbx_seq_one_letter_code
_entity_poly.pdbx_strand_id
1 'polypeptide(L)'
;MTLMTMLDMDVADEKLELCWANDLHLDHAHHEKISYFARKVNERETNVVLLGGDISNGVTIIPHLEYLSKVWVGKQIYFVLGNHDYYGSSFTEVWSNVDKCVLEHSNLHWLDGNGPIKLSDKTALVGNGLWCDWKAGSKEKSSIWINDYTLIEDLRFEGAPYNTIAFMSTWEKVGFYARLHANQLMDDFDKALEQGFKNIIVLTHVPPFHEGSFFDGKVQDDDWATHFVCWIAGVKLKERVIKHKDVQVTVLCGHTHGFCEVDILPNLHVINGKAKYNHPRPQNPIYYE
;
A
#
# COMPACT_ATOMS: atom_id res chain seq x y z
N MET A 1 -28.58 -0.95 39.30
CA MET A 1 -27.21 -1.48 39.21
C MET A 1 -27.33 -2.75 38.39
N THR A 2 -27.33 -2.58 37.07
CA THR A 2 -27.69 -3.64 36.12
C THR A 2 -26.39 -4.21 35.58
N LEU A 3 -26.10 -5.45 35.95
CA LEU A 3 -24.94 -6.19 35.49
C LEU A 3 -25.16 -6.49 33.99
N MET A 4 -24.44 -5.77 33.14
CA MET A 4 -24.45 -5.99 31.70
C MET A 4 -23.59 -7.23 31.45
N THR A 5 -24.24 -8.35 31.15
CA THR A 5 -23.58 -9.61 30.77
C THR A 5 -22.73 -9.36 29.53
N MET A 6 -21.41 -9.54 29.67
CA MET A 6 -20.49 -9.69 28.55
C MET A 6 -20.98 -10.88 27.72
N LEU A 7 -21.35 -10.61 26.47
CA LEU A 7 -21.43 -11.64 25.46
C LEU A 7 -19.99 -11.94 25.05
N ASP A 8 -19.37 -12.90 25.72
CA ASP A 8 -18.25 -13.63 25.16
C ASP A 8 -18.78 -14.36 23.93
N MET A 9 -18.53 -13.79 22.76
CA MET A 9 -18.64 -14.53 21.51
C MET A 9 -17.41 -15.44 21.44
N ASP A 10 -17.58 -16.69 21.83
CA ASP A 10 -16.77 -17.80 21.32
C ASP A 10 -16.95 -17.83 19.80
N VAL A 11 -16.14 -17.05 19.08
CA VAL A 11 -15.99 -17.18 17.64
C VAL A 11 -14.98 -18.30 17.46
N ALA A 12 -15.45 -19.44 16.93
CA ALA A 12 -14.56 -20.47 16.39
C ALA A 12 -13.47 -19.81 15.52
N ASP A 13 -12.27 -20.40 15.39
CA ASP A 13 -11.22 -19.97 14.44
C ASP A 13 -11.82 -19.85 13.01
N GLU A 14 -12.49 -18.74 12.72
CA GLU A 14 -13.07 -18.43 11.43
C GLU A 14 -11.92 -17.98 10.55
N LYS A 15 -11.70 -18.76 9.49
CA LYS A 15 -10.73 -18.46 8.44
C LYS A 15 -10.94 -17.02 7.96
N LEU A 16 -9.97 -16.16 8.25
CA LEU A 16 -10.00 -14.75 7.87
C LEU A 16 -9.80 -14.65 6.35
N GLU A 17 -10.86 -14.33 5.62
CA GLU A 17 -10.77 -13.94 4.21
C GLU A 17 -10.48 -12.44 4.10
N LEU A 18 -9.52 -12.08 3.25
CA LEU A 18 -9.19 -10.68 2.93
C LEU A 18 -9.42 -10.42 1.46
N CYS A 19 -10.23 -9.41 1.17
CA CYS A 19 -10.37 -8.87 -0.18
C CYS A 19 -9.36 -7.73 -0.33
N TRP A 20 -8.56 -7.75 -1.39
CA TRP A 20 -7.63 -6.65 -1.64
C TRP A 20 -7.59 -6.25 -3.12
N ALA A 21 -7.16 -5.01 -3.35
CA ALA A 21 -6.90 -4.45 -4.65
C ALA A 21 -5.77 -3.42 -4.57
N ASN A 22 -5.15 -3.12 -5.70
CA ASN A 22 -4.06 -2.16 -5.84
C ASN A 22 -4.12 -1.55 -7.26
N ASP A 23 -3.58 -0.34 -7.43
CA ASP A 23 -3.47 0.32 -8.74
C ASP A 23 -4.83 0.34 -9.47
N LEU A 24 -5.85 0.79 -8.76
CA LEU A 24 -7.22 0.86 -9.27
C LEU A 24 -7.36 1.93 -10.35
N HIS A 25 -6.63 3.04 -10.19
CA HIS A 25 -6.60 4.15 -11.15
C HIS A 25 -8.02 4.57 -11.55
N LEU A 26 -8.87 4.81 -10.54
CA LEU A 26 -10.31 5.03 -10.73
C LEU A 26 -10.59 6.30 -11.54
N ASP A 27 -9.70 7.28 -11.50
CA ASP A 27 -9.73 8.47 -12.37
C ASP A 27 -9.63 8.16 -13.86
N HIS A 28 -9.05 7.01 -14.23
CA HIS A 28 -8.98 6.52 -15.60
C HIS A 28 -10.19 5.65 -15.99
N ALA A 29 -11.06 5.30 -15.05
CA ALA A 29 -12.17 4.38 -15.26
C ALA A 29 -13.51 5.13 -15.41
N HIS A 30 -14.35 4.68 -16.35
CA HIS A 30 -15.73 5.14 -16.39
C HIS A 30 -16.53 4.60 -15.20
N HIS A 31 -17.54 5.37 -14.75
CA HIS A 31 -18.40 5.04 -13.62
C HIS A 31 -18.97 3.61 -13.65
N GLU A 32 -19.34 3.09 -14.82
CA GLU A 32 -19.83 1.71 -14.98
C GLU A 32 -18.82 0.65 -14.55
N LYS A 33 -17.53 0.87 -14.85
CA LYS A 33 -16.44 -0.04 -14.45
C LYS A 33 -16.13 0.09 -12.97
N ILE A 34 -16.17 1.31 -12.42
CA ILE A 34 -16.03 1.55 -10.98
C ILE A 34 -17.17 0.83 -10.22
N SER A 35 -18.41 0.97 -10.70
CA SER A 35 -19.58 0.31 -10.13
C SER A 35 -19.49 -1.21 -10.23
N TYR A 36 -19.01 -1.73 -11.37
CA TYR A 36 -18.77 -3.17 -11.54
C TYR A 36 -17.71 -3.68 -10.57
N PHE A 37 -16.59 -2.98 -10.42
CA PHE A 37 -15.54 -3.28 -9.44
C PHE A 37 -16.12 -3.31 -8.02
N ALA A 38 -16.84 -2.26 -7.62
CA ALA A 38 -17.43 -2.16 -6.29
C ALA A 38 -18.38 -3.34 -6.01
N ARG A 39 -19.21 -3.72 -6.99
CA ARG A 39 -20.08 -4.90 -6.90
C ARG A 39 -19.29 -6.20 -6.71
N LYS A 40 -18.16 -6.37 -7.42
CA LYS A 40 -17.29 -7.56 -7.26
C LYS A 40 -16.66 -7.67 -5.88
N VAL A 41 -16.39 -6.56 -5.22
CA VAL A 41 -15.94 -6.57 -3.81
C VAL A 41 -17.10 -6.90 -2.86
N ASN A 42 -18.32 -6.42 -3.13
CA ASN A 42 -19.52 -6.77 -2.35
C ASN A 42 -19.95 -8.23 -2.49
N GLU A 43 -19.63 -8.91 -3.60
CA GLU A 43 -19.85 -10.35 -3.77
C GLU A 43 -18.95 -11.21 -2.86
N ARG A 44 -17.96 -10.63 -2.17
CA ARG A 44 -17.10 -11.34 -1.21
C ARG A 44 -17.73 -11.32 0.19
N GLU A 45 -17.69 -12.46 0.88
CA GLU A 45 -18.21 -12.64 2.24
C GLU A 45 -17.41 -11.85 3.31
N THR A 46 -16.16 -11.48 3.01
CA THR A 46 -15.33 -10.72 3.96
C THR A 46 -15.86 -9.30 4.22
N ASN A 47 -15.69 -8.85 5.46
CA ASN A 47 -15.90 -7.47 5.89
C ASN A 47 -14.62 -6.63 5.86
N VAL A 48 -13.47 -7.18 5.44
CA VAL A 48 -12.18 -6.46 5.36
C VAL A 48 -11.77 -6.28 3.90
N VAL A 49 -11.55 -5.02 3.51
CA VAL A 49 -11.06 -4.64 2.18
C VAL A 49 -9.76 -3.87 2.33
N LEU A 50 -8.72 -4.31 1.62
CA LEU A 50 -7.42 -3.65 1.58
C LEU A 50 -7.20 -2.95 0.23
N LEU A 51 -6.79 -1.68 0.24
CA LEU A 51 -6.43 -0.92 -0.97
C LEU A 51 -4.95 -0.52 -0.94
N GLY A 52 -4.14 -1.13 -1.81
CA GLY A 52 -2.69 -0.99 -1.89
C GLY A 52 -2.18 0.23 -2.67
N GLY A 53 -2.86 1.38 -2.55
CA GLY A 53 -2.49 2.62 -3.24
C GLY A 53 -2.82 2.66 -4.73
N ASP A 54 -2.55 3.82 -5.34
CA ASP A 54 -3.00 4.22 -6.68
C ASP A 54 -4.50 3.97 -6.85
N ILE A 55 -5.26 4.49 -5.88
CA ILE A 55 -6.72 4.39 -5.86
C ILE A 55 -7.28 5.32 -6.94
N SER A 56 -6.77 6.54 -7.01
CA SER A 56 -7.14 7.57 -7.97
C SER A 56 -6.00 8.57 -8.11
N ASN A 57 -6.29 9.83 -8.45
CA ASN A 57 -5.36 10.95 -8.36
C ASN A 57 -5.67 11.93 -7.22
N GLY A 58 -4.74 12.86 -6.95
CA GLY A 58 -4.86 13.83 -5.85
C GLY A 58 -6.09 14.74 -5.91
N VAL A 59 -6.69 14.91 -7.09
CA VAL A 59 -7.91 15.71 -7.29
C VAL A 59 -9.17 14.91 -7.02
N THR A 60 -9.17 13.59 -7.27
CA THR A 60 -10.39 12.76 -7.30
C THR A 60 -10.41 11.65 -6.26
N ILE A 61 -9.32 11.48 -5.49
CA ILE A 61 -9.23 10.43 -4.48
C ILE A 61 -10.32 10.53 -3.42
N ILE A 62 -10.63 11.73 -2.90
CA ILE A 62 -11.65 11.89 -1.87
C ILE A 62 -13.06 11.49 -2.38
N PRO A 63 -13.56 12.03 -3.51
CA PRO A 63 -14.82 11.57 -4.09
C PRO A 63 -14.89 10.05 -4.31
N HIS A 64 -13.78 9.41 -4.71
CA HIS A 64 -13.73 7.97 -4.89
C HIS A 64 -13.74 7.20 -3.57
N LEU A 65 -12.97 7.61 -2.56
CA LEU A 65 -13.00 7.01 -1.23
C LEU A 65 -14.38 7.12 -0.59
N GLU A 66 -15.03 8.29 -0.69
CA GLU A 66 -16.40 8.47 -0.21
C GLU A 66 -17.39 7.56 -0.93
N TYR A 67 -17.29 7.45 -2.26
CA TYR A 67 -18.12 6.57 -3.05
C TYR A 67 -17.96 5.11 -2.59
N LEU A 68 -16.72 4.63 -2.48
CA LEU A 68 -16.40 3.27 -2.03
C LEU A 68 -16.91 3.02 -0.60
N SER A 69 -16.69 3.95 0.33
CA SER A 69 -17.23 3.90 1.69
C SER A 69 -18.76 3.72 1.71
N LYS A 70 -19.48 4.46 0.86
CA LYS A 70 -20.95 4.42 0.77
C LYS A 70 -21.47 3.12 0.15
N VAL A 71 -20.81 2.59 -0.87
CA VAL A 71 -21.29 1.39 -1.59
C VAL A 71 -20.85 0.07 -0.96
N TRP A 72 -19.77 0.06 -0.18
CA TRP A 72 -19.27 -1.11 0.55
C TRP A 72 -19.84 -1.19 1.96
N VAL A 73 -21.17 -1.30 2.06
CA VAL A 73 -21.90 -1.37 3.32
C VAL A 73 -21.42 -2.57 4.15
N GLY A 74 -21.07 -2.31 5.41
CA GLY A 74 -20.61 -3.34 6.35
C GLY A 74 -19.14 -3.74 6.19
N LYS A 75 -18.40 -3.15 5.24
CA LYS A 75 -16.97 -3.42 5.06
C LYS A 75 -16.10 -2.32 5.67
N GLN A 76 -15.02 -2.73 6.33
CA GLN A 76 -13.91 -1.90 6.78
C GLN A 76 -12.86 -1.82 5.67
N ILE A 77 -12.46 -0.60 5.31
CA ILE A 77 -11.57 -0.32 4.18
C ILE A 77 -10.27 0.22 4.76
N TYR A 78 -9.22 -0.59 4.66
CA TYR A 78 -7.87 -0.21 5.06
C TYR A 78 -7.06 0.12 3.83
N PHE A 79 -6.39 1.26 3.81
CA PHE A 79 -5.69 1.70 2.61
C PHE A 79 -4.38 2.40 2.89
N VAL A 80 -3.49 2.31 1.92
CA VAL A 80 -2.29 3.14 1.78
C VAL A 80 -2.45 4.00 0.53
N LEU A 81 -1.66 5.06 0.44
CA LEU A 81 -1.63 5.92 -0.75
C LEU A 81 -0.50 5.50 -1.68
N GLY A 82 -0.74 5.56 -2.99
CA GLY A 82 0.28 5.39 -4.02
C GLY A 82 0.79 6.73 -4.54
N ASN A 83 1.72 6.69 -5.49
CA ASN A 83 2.26 7.92 -6.07
C ASN A 83 1.23 8.67 -6.92
N HIS A 84 0.37 7.94 -7.65
CA HIS A 84 -0.67 8.55 -8.49
C HIS A 84 -1.73 9.26 -7.65
N ASP A 85 -1.99 8.79 -6.44
CA ASP A 85 -2.89 9.42 -5.47
C ASP A 85 -2.47 10.85 -5.08
N TYR A 86 -1.25 11.29 -5.43
CA TYR A 86 -0.76 12.66 -5.27
C TYR A 86 -0.73 13.47 -6.57
N TYR A 87 -1.09 12.89 -7.72
CA TYR A 87 -1.01 13.59 -9.00
C TYR A 87 -1.99 14.77 -9.06
N GLY A 88 -1.45 15.94 -9.42
CA GLY A 88 -2.19 17.20 -9.46
C GLY A 88 -2.39 17.86 -8.10
N SER A 89 -1.65 17.45 -7.07
CA SER A 89 -1.72 18.02 -5.72
C SER A 89 -0.36 17.93 -5.00
N SER A 90 -0.35 18.34 -3.73
CA SER A 90 0.78 18.23 -2.82
C SER A 90 0.52 17.18 -1.73
N PHE A 91 1.58 16.69 -1.11
CA PHE A 91 1.51 15.80 0.04
C PHE A 91 0.66 16.40 1.16
N THR A 92 0.90 17.67 1.50
CA THR A 92 0.20 18.34 2.60
C THR A 92 -1.31 18.44 2.34
N GLU A 93 -1.70 18.75 1.10
CA GLU A 93 -3.11 18.84 0.72
C GLU A 93 -3.79 17.48 0.74
N VAL A 94 -3.19 16.47 0.12
CA VAL A 94 -3.75 15.11 0.10
C VAL A 94 -3.88 14.56 1.52
N TRP A 95 -2.86 14.67 2.36
CA TRP A 95 -2.94 14.21 3.75
C TRP A 95 -4.05 14.91 4.52
N SER A 96 -4.15 16.25 4.43
CA SER A 96 -5.21 17.00 5.11
C SER A 96 -6.61 16.59 4.66
N ASN A 97 -6.77 16.27 3.37
CA ASN A 97 -8.06 15.87 2.81
C ASN A 97 -8.42 14.42 3.16
N VAL A 98 -7.44 13.51 3.16
CA VAL A 98 -7.62 12.13 3.59
C VAL A 98 -7.96 12.07 5.08
N ASP A 99 -7.26 12.83 5.93
CA ASP A 99 -7.55 12.92 7.36
C ASP A 99 -8.99 13.37 7.63
N LYS A 100 -9.49 14.38 6.91
CA LYS A 100 -10.90 14.80 7.01
C LYS A 100 -11.85 13.69 6.57
N CYS A 101 -11.55 13.04 5.44
CA CYS A 101 -12.40 11.98 4.89
C CYS A 101 -12.51 10.78 5.85
N VAL A 102 -11.41 10.33 6.47
CA VAL A 102 -11.46 9.22 7.44
C VAL A 102 -12.19 9.59 8.73
N LEU A 103 -12.15 10.87 9.15
CA LEU A 103 -12.95 11.36 10.29
C LEU A 103 -14.45 11.39 9.99
N GLU A 104 -14.83 11.66 8.74
CA GLU A 104 -16.24 11.69 8.30
C GLU A 104 -16.80 10.30 7.99
N HIS A 105 -15.93 9.32 7.71
CA HIS A 105 -16.29 7.98 7.28
C HIS A 105 -15.65 6.91 8.17
N SER A 106 -16.37 6.45 9.19
CA SER A 106 -15.89 5.49 10.21
C SER A 106 -15.39 4.13 9.68
N ASN A 107 -15.68 3.79 8.42
CA ASN A 107 -15.21 2.56 7.79
C ASN A 107 -13.98 2.75 6.89
N LEU A 108 -13.43 3.96 6.81
CA LEU A 108 -12.18 4.28 6.11
C LEU A 108 -11.03 4.37 7.12
N HIS A 109 -9.96 3.63 6.87
CA HIS A 109 -8.79 3.55 7.74
C HIS A 109 -7.52 3.75 6.91
N TRP A 110 -6.92 4.93 7.00
CA TRP A 110 -5.64 5.21 6.35
C TRP A 110 -4.50 4.67 7.21
N LEU A 111 -3.65 3.80 6.64
CA LEU A 111 -2.65 3.05 7.41
C LEU A 111 -1.31 3.77 7.61
N ASP A 112 -0.95 4.74 6.76
CA ASP A 112 0.43 5.26 6.66
C ASP A 112 0.96 5.81 8.00
N GLY A 113 1.64 4.96 8.78
CA GLY A 113 2.21 5.31 10.09
C GLY A 113 1.20 5.40 11.24
N ASN A 114 0.01 4.79 11.10
CA ASN A 114 -1.07 4.85 12.08
C ASN A 114 -1.15 3.63 13.02
N GLY A 115 -0.09 2.80 13.08
CA GLY A 115 -0.03 1.65 13.98
C GLY A 115 -0.61 0.36 13.41
N PRO A 116 -0.35 -0.79 14.07
CA PRO A 116 -0.91 -2.06 13.65
C PRO A 116 -2.42 -2.13 13.94
N ILE A 117 -3.17 -2.64 12.96
CA ILE A 117 -4.58 -2.97 13.09
C ILE A 117 -4.73 -4.45 13.40
N LYS A 118 -5.44 -4.77 14.47
CA LYS A 118 -5.82 -6.14 14.79
C LYS A 118 -6.92 -6.62 13.82
N LEU A 119 -6.62 -7.61 12.97
CA LEU A 119 -7.60 -8.26 12.10
C LEU A 119 -8.20 -9.53 12.73
N SER A 120 -7.42 -10.23 13.56
CA SER A 120 -7.85 -11.36 14.38
C SER A 120 -6.97 -11.46 15.63
N ASP A 121 -7.19 -12.46 16.49
CA ASP A 121 -6.32 -12.70 17.66
C ASP A 121 -4.87 -13.03 17.30
N LYS A 122 -4.63 -13.53 16.09
CA LYS A 122 -3.29 -13.94 15.62
C LYS A 122 -2.73 -13.02 14.54
N THR A 123 -3.58 -12.25 13.86
CA THR A 123 -3.23 -11.51 12.65
C THR A 123 -3.34 -10.00 12.82
N ALA A 124 -2.25 -9.30 12.50
CA ALA A 124 -2.22 -7.85 12.39
C ALA A 124 -1.97 -7.39 10.96
N LEU A 125 -2.45 -6.19 10.66
CA LEU A 125 -2.20 -5.44 9.45
C LEU A 125 -1.38 -4.19 9.79
N VAL A 126 -0.29 -3.98 9.06
CA VAL A 126 0.46 -2.72 9.04
C VAL A 126 0.53 -2.24 7.60
N GLY A 127 0.68 -0.93 7.39
CA GLY A 127 0.79 -0.43 6.03
C GLY A 127 1.46 0.92 5.91
N ASN A 128 2.11 1.12 4.75
CA ASN A 128 2.61 2.42 4.34
C ASN A 128 2.77 2.44 2.81
N GLY A 129 2.39 3.54 2.15
CA GLY A 129 2.56 3.71 0.70
C GLY A 129 3.99 3.46 0.18
N LEU A 130 5.00 3.81 0.99
CA LEU A 130 6.42 3.80 0.65
C LEU A 130 6.78 4.68 -0.56
N TRP A 131 8.09 4.92 -0.73
CA TRP A 131 8.68 5.60 -1.87
C TRP A 131 10.01 4.93 -2.24
N CYS A 132 10.46 5.06 -3.48
CA CYS A 132 11.79 4.56 -3.86
C CYS A 132 12.91 5.33 -3.17
N ASP A 133 14.02 4.66 -2.88
CA ASP A 133 15.20 5.27 -2.27
C ASP A 133 16.44 5.19 -3.17
N TRP A 134 16.25 4.87 -4.45
CA TRP A 134 17.27 4.80 -5.49
C TRP A 134 18.31 3.68 -5.34
N LYS A 135 18.14 2.80 -4.33
CA LYS A 135 19.18 1.82 -3.94
C LYS A 135 18.97 0.42 -4.52
N ALA A 136 17.80 0.14 -5.08
CA ALA A 136 17.50 -1.14 -5.72
C ALA A 136 18.07 -1.28 -7.14
N GLY A 137 18.80 -0.27 -7.62
CA GLY A 137 19.44 -0.27 -8.93
C GLY A 137 20.58 0.74 -9.00
N SER A 138 20.83 1.31 -10.17
CA SER A 138 21.92 2.28 -10.37
C SER A 138 21.36 3.68 -10.69
N LYS A 139 21.17 4.48 -9.63
CA LYS A 139 20.71 5.87 -9.71
C LYS A 139 21.44 6.72 -10.75
N GLU A 140 22.78 6.63 -10.84
CA GLU A 140 23.57 7.45 -11.78
C GLU A 140 23.46 7.00 -13.24
N LYS A 141 22.98 5.78 -13.48
CA LYS A 141 22.85 5.19 -14.81
C LYS A 141 21.42 5.14 -15.30
N SER A 142 20.46 5.36 -14.40
CA SER A 142 19.05 5.25 -14.75
C SER A 142 18.66 6.33 -15.78
N SER A 143 17.91 5.91 -16.79
CA SER A 143 17.35 6.77 -17.83
C SER A 143 15.84 6.96 -17.68
N ILE A 144 15.23 6.32 -16.68
CA ILE A 144 13.78 6.36 -16.46
C ILE A 144 13.34 7.74 -15.94
N TRP A 145 12.30 8.26 -16.57
CA TRP A 145 11.59 9.45 -16.12
C TRP A 145 10.13 9.08 -15.86
N ILE A 146 9.68 9.24 -14.61
CA ILE A 146 8.29 8.99 -14.21
C ILE A 146 7.54 10.28 -13.95
N ASN A 147 6.21 10.20 -14.06
CA ASN A 147 5.31 11.35 -13.94
C ASN A 147 5.32 11.97 -12.54
N ASP A 148 5.75 11.23 -11.51
CA ASP A 148 5.88 11.72 -10.13
C ASP A 148 6.65 13.03 -10.04
N TYR A 149 7.76 13.14 -10.79
CA TYR A 149 8.63 14.32 -10.80
C TYR A 149 8.06 15.49 -11.62
N THR A 150 6.84 15.35 -12.11
CA THR A 150 6.13 16.37 -12.91
C THR A 150 4.79 16.72 -12.31
N LEU A 151 4.03 15.72 -11.85
CA LEU A 151 2.63 15.84 -11.45
C LEU A 151 2.42 15.98 -9.94
N ILE A 152 3.42 15.69 -9.11
CA ILE A 152 3.36 15.86 -7.66
C ILE A 152 4.08 17.15 -7.30
N GLU A 153 3.37 18.11 -6.70
CA GLU A 153 3.91 19.45 -6.46
C GLU A 153 5.21 19.43 -5.64
N ASP A 154 5.28 18.60 -4.59
CA ASP A 154 6.44 18.51 -3.70
C ASP A 154 7.68 17.91 -4.38
N LEU A 155 7.47 17.01 -5.34
CA LEU A 155 8.53 16.26 -6.03
C LEU A 155 8.87 16.85 -7.40
N ARG A 156 8.07 17.80 -7.87
CA ARG A 156 8.21 18.39 -9.20
C ARG A 156 9.60 18.98 -9.37
N PHE A 157 10.18 18.70 -10.53
CA PHE A 157 11.45 19.28 -10.91
C PHE A 157 11.31 20.79 -11.17
N GLU A 158 12.01 21.60 -10.37
CA GLU A 158 12.08 23.06 -10.55
C GLU A 158 13.31 23.45 -11.37
N GLY A 159 13.15 23.67 -12.67
CA GLY A 159 14.22 24.20 -13.53
C GLY A 159 14.27 23.62 -14.94
N ALA A 160 15.29 24.01 -15.72
CA ALA A 160 15.54 23.46 -17.05
C ALA A 160 16.00 21.98 -16.95
N PRO A 161 15.63 21.10 -17.90
CA PRO A 161 15.84 19.64 -17.85
C PRO A 161 17.30 19.14 -17.79
N TYR A 162 18.27 20.05 -17.65
CA TYR A 162 19.71 19.76 -17.53
C TYR A 162 20.35 20.39 -16.28
N ASN A 163 19.54 20.90 -15.34
CA ASN A 163 20.05 21.45 -14.09
C ASN A 163 20.31 20.34 -13.07
N THR A 164 21.56 19.92 -12.94
CA THR A 164 22.02 18.86 -12.03
C THR A 164 21.60 19.11 -10.57
N ILE A 165 21.53 20.37 -10.14
CA ILE A 165 21.18 20.75 -8.76
C ILE A 165 19.69 20.50 -8.49
N ALA A 166 18.81 20.85 -9.43
CA ALA A 166 17.38 20.60 -9.30
C ALA A 166 17.07 19.10 -9.26
N PHE A 167 17.83 18.29 -10.00
CA PHE A 167 17.69 16.82 -9.97
C PHE A 167 18.10 16.23 -8.62
N MET A 168 19.24 16.71 -8.08
CA MET A 168 19.70 16.33 -6.75
C MET A 168 18.66 16.68 -5.67
N SER A 169 17.99 17.83 -5.77
CA SER A 169 16.95 18.22 -4.81
C SER A 169 15.75 17.27 -4.84
N THR A 170 15.19 16.94 -6.02
CA THR A 170 14.09 15.96 -6.12
C THR A 170 14.52 14.61 -5.55
N TRP A 171 15.72 14.13 -5.87
CA TRP A 171 16.23 12.88 -5.33
C TRP A 171 16.36 12.85 -3.81
N GLU A 172 16.85 13.95 -3.23
CA GLU A 172 16.95 14.09 -1.79
C GLU A 172 15.57 14.07 -1.12
N LYS A 173 14.57 14.75 -1.70
CA LYS A 173 13.19 14.74 -1.22
C LYS A 173 12.58 13.34 -1.28
N VAL A 174 12.61 12.69 -2.44
CA VAL A 174 12.08 11.32 -2.62
C VAL A 174 12.77 10.35 -1.65
N GLY A 175 14.10 10.41 -1.57
CA GLY A 175 14.87 9.58 -0.64
C GLY A 175 14.57 9.89 0.84
N PHE A 176 14.25 11.14 1.19
CA PHE A 176 13.80 11.51 2.53
C PHE A 176 12.46 10.83 2.85
N TYR A 177 11.46 10.95 1.97
CA TYR A 177 10.16 10.32 2.17
C TYR A 177 10.26 8.79 2.21
N ALA A 178 11.08 8.18 1.36
CA ALA A 178 11.33 6.74 1.41
C ALA A 178 11.87 6.29 2.77
N ARG A 179 12.82 7.02 3.36
CA ARG A 179 13.34 6.72 4.70
C ARG A 179 12.31 6.96 5.80
N LEU A 180 11.56 8.05 5.72
CA LEU A 180 10.51 8.39 6.69
C LEU A 180 9.45 7.29 6.73
N HIS A 181 8.90 6.96 5.57
CA HIS A 181 7.85 5.97 5.38
C HIS A 181 8.31 4.56 5.76
N ALA A 182 9.54 4.18 5.38
CA ALA A 182 10.11 2.91 5.82
C ALA A 182 10.29 2.86 7.34
N ASN A 183 10.68 3.95 8.00
CA ASN A 183 10.79 3.98 9.46
C ASN A 183 9.42 3.82 10.13
N GLN A 184 8.41 4.57 9.68
CA GLN A 184 7.05 4.48 10.21
C GLN A 184 6.50 3.05 10.07
N LEU A 185 6.65 2.43 8.90
CA LEU A 185 6.23 1.05 8.67
C LEU A 185 6.93 0.08 9.64
N MET A 186 8.21 0.29 9.89
CA MET A 186 8.98 -0.56 10.81
C MET A 186 8.58 -0.33 12.27
N ASP A 187 8.30 0.90 12.67
CA ASP A 187 7.79 1.21 14.02
C ASP A 187 6.45 0.49 14.24
N ASP A 188 5.57 0.46 13.24
CA ASP A 188 4.28 -0.22 13.32
C ASP A 188 4.42 -1.75 13.29
N PHE A 189 5.36 -2.26 12.50
CA PHE A 189 5.73 -3.68 12.50
C PHE A 189 6.27 -4.12 13.86
N ASP A 190 7.17 -3.34 14.46
CA ASP A 190 7.77 -3.62 15.77
C ASP A 190 6.67 -3.61 16.87
N LYS A 191 5.72 -2.67 16.81
CA LYS A 191 4.53 -2.71 17.70
C LYS A 191 3.67 -3.96 17.50
N ALA A 192 3.51 -4.45 16.27
CA ALA A 192 2.76 -5.68 16.03
C ALA A 192 3.46 -6.90 16.65
N LEU A 193 4.79 -6.96 16.55
CA LEU A 193 5.59 -7.99 17.22
C LEU A 193 5.47 -7.92 18.74
N GLU A 194 5.55 -6.71 19.32
CA GLU A 194 5.41 -6.48 20.76
C GLU A 194 4.03 -6.90 21.30
N GLN A 195 2.98 -6.73 20.48
CA GLN A 195 1.62 -7.19 20.79
C GLN A 195 1.43 -8.71 20.62
N GLY A 196 2.45 -9.42 20.13
CA GLY A 196 2.48 -10.89 20.10
C GLY A 196 1.80 -11.53 18.89
N PHE A 197 1.48 -10.76 17.84
CA PHE A 197 0.87 -11.30 16.62
C PHE A 197 1.76 -12.33 15.93
N LYS A 198 1.14 -13.38 15.38
CA LYS A 198 1.81 -14.49 14.69
C LYS A 198 1.75 -14.38 13.17
N ASN A 199 0.77 -13.65 12.65
CA ASN A 199 0.69 -13.28 11.25
C ASN A 199 0.73 -11.75 11.14
N ILE A 200 1.64 -11.21 10.33
CA ILE A 200 1.69 -9.78 10.05
C ILE A 200 1.54 -9.57 8.55
N ILE A 201 0.46 -8.90 8.16
CA ILE A 201 0.20 -8.49 6.80
C ILE A 201 0.75 -7.08 6.63
N VAL A 202 1.58 -6.90 5.61
CA VAL A 202 2.25 -5.63 5.32
C VAL A 202 1.68 -5.12 3.99
N LEU A 203 0.84 -4.10 4.04
CA LEU A 203 0.28 -3.46 2.83
C LEU A 203 1.16 -2.29 2.41
N THR A 204 1.73 -2.35 1.22
CA THR A 204 2.48 -1.23 0.64
C THR A 204 1.99 -0.92 -0.76
N HIS A 205 2.24 0.30 -1.23
CA HIS A 205 2.06 0.58 -2.65
C HIS A 205 3.33 0.20 -3.41
N VAL A 206 4.46 0.85 -3.07
CA VAL A 206 5.76 0.55 -3.66
C VAL A 206 6.29 -0.80 -3.13
N PRO A 207 6.72 -1.74 -4.01
CA PRO A 207 7.37 -2.98 -3.59
C PRO A 207 8.61 -2.73 -2.73
N PRO A 208 8.76 -3.42 -1.58
CA PRO A 208 9.97 -3.30 -0.77
C PRO A 208 11.13 -4.19 -1.26
N PHE A 209 10.86 -5.19 -2.11
CA PHE A 209 11.84 -6.15 -2.61
C PHE A 209 11.94 -6.07 -4.13
N HIS A 210 13.17 -6.18 -4.65
CA HIS A 210 13.43 -6.16 -6.09
C HIS A 210 12.77 -7.35 -6.78
N GLU A 211 12.83 -8.53 -6.17
CA GLU A 211 12.21 -9.77 -6.63
C GLU A 211 10.67 -9.67 -6.72
N GLY A 212 10.07 -8.78 -5.94
CA GLY A 212 8.64 -8.47 -5.97
C GLY A 212 8.25 -7.40 -7.01
N SER A 213 9.22 -6.67 -7.57
CA SER A 213 8.97 -5.68 -8.63
C SER A 213 8.91 -6.34 -9.99
N PHE A 214 7.70 -6.55 -10.51
CA PHE A 214 7.47 -7.40 -11.68
C PHE A 214 6.58 -6.70 -12.69
N PHE A 215 6.97 -6.73 -13.96
CA PHE A 215 6.17 -6.22 -15.07
C PHE A 215 6.49 -7.00 -16.35
N ASP A 216 5.47 -7.21 -17.19
CA ASP A 216 5.62 -7.86 -18.50
C ASP A 216 6.36 -9.22 -18.46
N GLY A 217 6.03 -10.05 -17.47
CA GLY A 217 6.56 -11.42 -17.37
C GLY A 217 7.99 -11.52 -16.82
N LYS A 218 8.58 -10.42 -16.33
CA LYS A 218 9.93 -10.41 -15.76
C LYS A 218 10.01 -9.51 -14.53
N VAL A 219 10.98 -9.82 -13.67
CA VAL A 219 11.46 -8.89 -12.63
C VAL A 219 12.03 -7.65 -13.34
N GLN A 220 11.72 -6.46 -12.82
CA GLN A 220 12.24 -5.21 -13.35
C GLN A 220 13.77 -5.18 -13.29
N ASP A 221 14.43 -4.62 -14.29
CA ASP A 221 15.88 -4.43 -14.26
C ASP A 221 16.29 -3.27 -13.34
N ASP A 222 17.59 -3.05 -13.19
CA ASP A 222 18.14 -2.00 -12.32
C ASP A 222 17.68 -0.58 -12.73
N ASP A 223 17.36 -0.34 -14.01
CA ASP A 223 16.91 0.96 -14.50
C ASP A 223 15.54 1.29 -13.88
N TRP A 224 14.61 0.35 -13.98
CA TRP A 224 13.27 0.49 -13.40
C TRP A 224 13.26 0.33 -11.88
N ALA A 225 13.95 -0.66 -11.32
CA ALA A 225 13.97 -0.92 -9.87
C ALA A 225 14.47 0.29 -9.07
N THR A 226 15.36 1.10 -9.64
CA THR A 226 15.81 2.37 -9.07
C THR A 226 14.65 3.30 -8.69
N HIS A 227 13.55 3.28 -9.44
CA HIS A 227 12.39 4.17 -9.25
C HIS A 227 11.17 3.48 -8.64
N PHE A 228 11.10 2.14 -8.70
CA PHE A 228 9.90 1.37 -8.36
C PHE A 228 10.06 0.49 -7.11
N VAL A 229 11.22 0.52 -6.44
CA VAL A 229 11.49 -0.31 -5.25
C VAL A 229 11.95 0.53 -4.07
N CYS A 230 11.36 0.29 -2.90
CA CYS A 230 11.80 0.84 -1.63
C CYS A 230 12.80 -0.10 -0.96
N TRP A 231 14.07 -0.04 -1.37
CA TRP A 231 15.10 -0.97 -0.92
C TRP A 231 15.28 -0.97 0.61
N ILE A 232 15.32 0.22 1.22
CA ILE A 232 15.49 0.34 2.67
C ILE A 232 14.36 -0.34 3.45
N ALA A 233 13.12 -0.30 2.97
CA ALA A 233 12.02 -1.01 3.61
C ALA A 233 12.22 -2.53 3.53
N GLY A 234 12.61 -3.06 2.35
CA GLY A 234 12.89 -4.48 2.18
C GLY A 234 14.01 -4.98 3.10
N VAL A 235 15.14 -4.26 3.15
CA VAL A 235 16.26 -4.61 4.04
C VAL A 235 15.80 -4.64 5.51
N LYS A 236 15.15 -3.58 5.97
CA LYS A 236 14.72 -3.45 7.37
C LYS A 236 13.66 -4.47 7.77
N LEU A 237 12.75 -4.80 6.85
CA LEU A 237 11.73 -5.82 7.07
C LEU A 237 12.41 -7.20 7.16
N LYS A 238 13.27 -7.55 6.20
CA LYS A 238 14.00 -8.82 6.19
C LYS A 238 14.83 -9.03 7.47
N GLU A 239 15.50 -7.98 7.95
CA GLU A 239 16.27 -8.01 9.20
C GLU A 239 15.43 -8.34 10.44
N ARG A 240 14.19 -7.85 10.49
CA ARG A 240 13.24 -8.18 11.56
C ARG A 240 12.76 -9.61 11.43
N VAL A 241 12.29 -9.99 10.25
CA VAL A 241 11.71 -11.32 10.02
C VAL A 241 12.70 -12.46 10.29
N ILE A 242 13.99 -12.28 10.00
CA ILE A 242 15.05 -13.25 10.34
C ILE A 242 15.13 -13.52 11.85
N LYS A 243 14.84 -12.51 12.69
CA LYS A 243 14.89 -12.61 14.16
C LYS A 243 13.61 -13.21 14.76
N HIS A 244 12.51 -13.24 14.00
CA HIS A 244 11.18 -13.67 14.44
C HIS A 244 10.66 -14.81 13.57
N LYS A 245 11.32 -15.97 13.63
CA LYS A 245 11.03 -17.14 12.77
C LYS A 245 9.67 -17.79 13.00
N ASP A 246 9.05 -17.50 14.15
CA ASP A 246 7.71 -17.96 14.52
C ASP A 246 6.59 -17.04 14.02
N VAL A 247 6.93 -15.92 13.38
CA VAL A 247 5.98 -14.98 12.80
C VAL A 247 5.96 -15.16 11.29
N GLN A 248 4.77 -15.37 10.73
CA GLN A 248 4.53 -15.37 9.29
C GLN A 248 4.26 -13.94 8.83
N VAL A 249 4.89 -13.51 7.75
CA VAL A 249 4.56 -12.21 7.16
C VAL A 249 4.34 -12.29 5.67
N THR A 250 3.30 -11.58 5.25
CA THR A 250 2.89 -11.46 3.85
C THR A 250 2.88 -9.99 3.48
N VAL A 251 3.66 -9.64 2.46
CA VAL A 251 3.65 -8.30 1.87
C VAL A 251 2.70 -8.29 0.69
N LEU A 252 1.76 -7.35 0.68
CA LEU A 252 0.89 -7.06 -0.45
C LEU A 252 1.31 -5.73 -1.05
N CYS A 253 1.76 -5.74 -2.31
CA CYS A 253 2.24 -4.54 -2.99
C CYS A 253 1.68 -4.39 -4.42
N GLY A 254 1.95 -3.24 -5.04
CA GLY A 254 1.47 -2.87 -6.37
C GLY A 254 2.51 -2.07 -7.16
N HIS A 255 2.09 -0.93 -7.73
CA HIS A 255 2.89 0.08 -8.43
C HIS A 255 3.44 -0.34 -9.81
N THR A 256 3.85 -1.61 -9.93
CA THR A 256 4.53 -2.14 -11.12
C THR A 256 3.57 -2.76 -12.12
N HIS A 257 2.28 -2.93 -11.76
CA HIS A 257 1.19 -3.49 -12.56
C HIS A 257 1.34 -4.94 -13.04
N GLY A 258 2.48 -5.60 -12.84
CA GLY A 258 2.63 -7.04 -13.08
C GLY A 258 2.16 -7.87 -11.89
N PHE A 259 1.86 -9.16 -12.13
CA PHE A 259 1.60 -10.10 -11.05
C PHE A 259 2.89 -10.84 -10.72
N CYS A 260 3.23 -10.96 -9.45
CA CYS A 260 4.29 -11.83 -8.95
C CYS A 260 3.95 -12.36 -7.56
N GLU A 261 4.34 -13.59 -7.28
CA GLU A 261 4.36 -14.18 -5.95
C GLU A 261 5.76 -14.75 -5.71
N VAL A 262 6.41 -14.34 -4.62
CA VAL A 262 7.79 -14.75 -4.33
C VAL A 262 8.01 -14.89 -2.82
N ASP A 263 8.71 -15.96 -2.45
CA ASP A 263 9.21 -16.15 -1.09
C ASP A 263 10.60 -15.51 -0.96
N ILE A 264 10.70 -14.48 -0.12
CA ILE A 264 11.98 -13.83 0.21
C ILE A 264 12.70 -14.61 1.32
N LEU A 265 11.94 -15.19 2.24
CA LEU A 265 12.35 -16.10 3.31
C LEU A 265 11.24 -17.15 3.53
N PRO A 266 11.50 -18.25 4.25
CA PRO A 266 10.47 -19.26 4.55
C PRO A 266 9.23 -18.74 5.29
N ASN A 267 9.32 -17.58 5.94
CA ASN A 267 8.24 -16.90 6.66
C ASN A 267 8.02 -15.44 6.18
N LEU A 268 8.49 -15.12 4.97
CA LEU A 268 8.31 -13.80 4.34
C LEU A 268 7.91 -13.98 2.88
N HIS A 269 6.61 -13.86 2.63
CA HIS A 269 6.01 -13.99 1.31
C HIS A 269 5.64 -12.61 0.75
N VAL A 270 5.80 -12.41 -0.55
CA VAL A 270 5.46 -11.15 -1.23
C VAL A 270 4.51 -11.45 -2.39
N ILE A 271 3.40 -10.70 -2.44
CA ILE A 271 2.42 -10.74 -3.52
C ILE A 271 2.33 -9.34 -4.12
N ASN A 272 2.76 -9.24 -5.38
CA ASN A 272 2.59 -8.04 -6.19
C ASN A 272 1.34 -8.19 -7.07
N GLY A 273 0.37 -7.31 -6.87
CA GLY A 273 -0.94 -7.41 -7.50
C GLY A 273 -0.93 -6.87 -8.92
N LYS A 274 -1.55 -7.60 -9.86
CA LYS A 274 -1.62 -7.16 -11.26
C LYS A 274 -2.72 -6.14 -11.49
N ALA A 275 -2.37 -5.10 -12.22
CA ALA A 275 -3.29 -4.04 -12.59
C ALA A 275 -3.26 -3.74 -14.08
N LYS A 276 -4.30 -3.02 -14.52
CA LYS A 276 -4.43 -2.52 -15.88
C LYS A 276 -5.31 -1.29 -15.83
N TYR A 277 -4.81 -0.17 -16.35
CA TYR A 277 -5.57 1.07 -16.46
C TYR A 277 -6.96 0.83 -17.04
N ASN A 278 -7.95 1.55 -16.50
CA ASN A 278 -9.36 1.48 -16.92
C ASN A 278 -9.98 0.08 -16.73
N HIS A 279 -9.40 -0.78 -15.88
CA HIS A 279 -9.93 -2.11 -15.54
C HIS A 279 -9.75 -2.43 -14.04
N PRO A 280 -10.32 -1.62 -13.12
CA PRO A 280 -10.24 -1.89 -11.69
C PRO A 280 -10.87 -3.25 -11.36
N ARG A 281 -10.21 -4.04 -10.52
CA ARG A 281 -10.63 -5.39 -10.14
C ARG A 281 -10.02 -5.77 -8.78
N PRO A 282 -10.72 -6.59 -7.96
CA PRO A 282 -10.07 -7.21 -6.81
C PRO A 282 -9.03 -8.24 -7.29
N GLN A 283 -7.99 -8.43 -6.48
CA GLN A 283 -7.07 -9.54 -6.62
C GLN A 283 -7.70 -10.84 -6.11
N ASN A 284 -6.94 -11.94 -6.15
CA ASN A 284 -7.35 -13.17 -5.49
C ASN A 284 -7.43 -12.95 -3.97
N PRO A 285 -8.49 -13.47 -3.32
CA PRO A 285 -8.62 -13.34 -1.88
C PRO A 285 -7.51 -14.10 -1.17
N ILE A 286 -7.09 -13.57 -0.02
CA ILE A 286 -6.07 -14.20 0.82
C ILE A 286 -6.77 -14.74 2.05
N TYR A 287 -6.32 -15.90 2.51
CA TYR A 287 -6.92 -16.58 3.64
C TYR A 287 -5.90 -16.83 4.74
N TYR A 288 -6.27 -16.51 5.97
CA TYR A 288 -5.49 -16.82 7.17
C TYR A 288 -6.28 -17.68 8.14
N GLU A 289 -5.55 -18.52 8.87
CA GLU A 289 -6.03 -19.32 10.01
C GLU A 289 -5.59 -18.70 11.35
#